data_AF-A0A939M963-F1
#
_entry.id   AF-A0A939M963-F1
#
_cell.length_a   1.000
_cell.length_b   1.000
_cell.length_c   1.000
_cell.angle_alpha   90.00
_cell.angle_beta   90.00
_cell.angle_gamma   90.00
#
_symmetry.space_group_name_H-M   'P 1'
#
loop_
_entity.id
_entity.type
_entity.pdbx_description
1 polymer ?
#
loop_
_entity_poly.entity_id
_entity_poly.type
_entity_poly.pdbx_seq_one_letter_code
_entity_poly.pdbx_strand_id
1 'polypeptide(L)'
;MSEALPFSSRQVANMLAVCAVKHATAFLQGQDGPTLLGMHAEQLQLDLMMSDPLANGLLIPVRLLNVAMASTARAAAEAPPGVFEPARIDRWMHVIASLVELVQQERTRFAREHGATA
;
A
#
# COMPACT_ATOMS: atom_id res chain seq x y z
N MET A 1 -21.47 2.28 20.78
CA MET A 1 -21.99 3.18 19.73
C MET A 1 -20.99 3.11 18.60
N SER A 2 -21.32 2.44 17.50
CA SER A 2 -20.45 2.42 16.31
C SER A 2 -20.60 3.78 15.64
N GLU A 3 -19.65 4.70 15.87
CA GLU A 3 -19.63 5.97 15.15
C GLU A 3 -19.49 5.65 13.65
N ALA A 4 -20.51 6.00 12.88
CA ALA A 4 -20.49 5.80 11.45
C ALA A 4 -19.35 6.63 10.85
N LEU A 5 -18.44 5.97 10.13
CA LEU A 5 -17.29 6.63 9.54
C LEU A 5 -17.74 7.73 8.54
N PRO A 6 -17.22 8.97 8.65
CA PRO A 6 -17.59 10.05 7.74
C PRO A 6 -17.38 9.66 6.26
N PHE A 7 -18.25 10.17 5.38
CA PHE A 7 -18.17 9.87 3.95
C PHE A 7 -16.83 10.30 3.32
N SER A 8 -16.32 11.49 3.70
CA SER A 8 -15.01 11.98 3.27
C SER A 8 -13.88 11.03 3.69
N SER A 9 -13.89 10.57 4.93
CA SER A 9 -12.89 9.61 5.45
C SER A 9 -12.93 8.28 4.69
N ARG A 10 -14.13 7.78 4.34
CA ARG A 10 -14.31 6.59 3.51
C ARG A 10 -13.73 6.77 2.11
N GLN A 11 -14.01 7.91 1.47
CA GLN A 11 -13.49 8.22 0.14
C GLN A 11 -11.97 8.33 0.12
N VAL A 12 -11.39 9.06 1.09
CA VAL A 12 -9.93 9.19 1.21
C VAL A 12 -9.29 7.83 1.44
N ALA A 13 -9.82 7.01 2.36
CA ALA A 13 -9.27 5.68 2.62
C ALA A 13 -9.29 4.78 1.37
N ASN A 14 -10.41 4.80 0.63
CA ASN A 14 -10.53 4.07 -0.62
C ASN A 14 -9.59 4.58 -1.72
N MET A 15 -9.41 5.90 -1.83
CA MET A 15 -8.46 6.52 -2.75
C MET A 15 -7.02 6.08 -2.44
N LEU A 16 -6.62 6.11 -1.17
CA LEU A 16 -5.28 5.68 -0.75
C LEU A 16 -5.05 4.19 -1.01
N ALA A 17 -6.04 3.34 -0.76
CA ALA A 17 -5.96 1.91 -1.06
C ALA A 17 -5.78 1.66 -2.57
N VAL A 18 -6.55 2.35 -3.42
CA VAL A 18 -6.41 2.24 -4.89
C VAL A 18 -5.05 2.76 -5.35
N CYS A 19 -4.58 3.88 -4.80
CA CYS A 19 -3.28 4.47 -5.11
C CYS A 19 -2.14 3.51 -4.77
N ALA A 20 -2.14 2.96 -3.56
CA ALA A 20 -1.14 2.00 -3.09
C ALA A 20 -1.09 0.75 -3.99
N VAL A 21 -2.24 0.17 -4.31
CA VAL A 21 -2.35 -0.99 -5.20
C VAL A 21 -1.81 -0.66 -6.60
N LYS A 22 -2.13 0.51 -7.14
CA LYS A 22 -1.64 0.96 -8.46
C LYS A 22 -0.10 1.00 -8.48
N HIS A 23 0.52 1.68 -7.53
CA HIS A 23 1.99 1.81 -7.46
C HIS A 23 2.67 0.45 -7.26
N ALA A 24 2.16 -0.37 -6.36
CA ALA A 24 2.67 -1.72 -6.15
C ALA A 24 2.56 -2.60 -7.41
N THR A 25 1.43 -2.51 -8.12
CA THR A 25 1.19 -3.29 -9.35
C THR A 25 2.11 -2.84 -10.48
N ALA A 26 2.31 -1.53 -10.67
CA ALA A 26 3.21 -1.00 -11.68
C ALA A 26 4.65 -1.49 -11.48
N PHE A 27 5.12 -1.54 -10.22
CA PHE A 27 6.41 -2.13 -9.88
C PHE A 27 6.47 -3.63 -10.15
N LEU A 28 5.46 -4.41 -9.71
CA LEU A 28 5.42 -5.86 -9.96
C LEU A 28 5.39 -6.22 -11.45
N GLN A 29 4.83 -5.35 -12.28
CA GLN A 29 4.81 -5.50 -13.74
C GLN A 29 6.10 -5.01 -14.42
N GLY A 30 7.05 -4.47 -13.66
CA GLY A 30 8.31 -3.93 -14.18
C GLY A 30 8.18 -2.58 -14.90
N GLN A 31 7.05 -1.89 -14.76
CA GLN A 31 6.85 -0.55 -15.32
C GLN A 31 7.60 0.49 -14.49
N ASP A 32 7.54 0.35 -13.17
CA ASP A 32 8.25 1.20 -12.22
C ASP A 32 9.48 0.48 -11.66
N GLY A 33 10.62 1.17 -11.62
CA GLY A 33 11.83 0.67 -10.96
C GLY A 33 11.80 0.87 -9.43
N PRO A 34 12.72 0.24 -8.67
CA PRO A 34 12.77 0.35 -7.21
C PRO A 34 12.88 1.78 -6.68
N THR A 35 13.56 2.68 -7.41
CA THR A 35 13.67 4.10 -7.03
C THR A 35 12.32 4.79 -7.05
N LEU A 36 11.54 4.59 -8.11
CA LEU A 36 10.22 5.18 -8.26
C LEU A 36 9.22 4.57 -7.26
N LEU A 37 9.34 3.27 -7.00
CA LEU A 37 8.61 2.59 -5.92
C LEU A 37 8.86 3.26 -4.56
N GLY A 38 10.11 3.62 -4.27
CA GLY A 38 10.49 4.34 -3.05
C GLY A 38 9.83 5.71 -2.94
N MET A 39 9.85 6.49 -4.03
CA MET A 39 9.18 7.81 -4.08
C MET A 39 7.67 7.69 -3.86
N HIS A 40 7.04 6.68 -4.47
CA HIS A 40 5.61 6.41 -4.25
C HIS A 40 5.32 6.02 -2.80
N ALA A 41 6.19 5.24 -2.17
CA ALA A 41 6.04 4.85 -0.78
C ALA A 41 6.19 6.03 0.19
N GLU A 42 7.11 6.95 -0.09
CA GLU A 42 7.29 8.19 0.67
C GLU A 42 6.06 9.10 0.58
N GLN A 43 5.54 9.32 -0.63
CA GLN A 43 4.33 10.12 -0.81
C GLN A 43 3.13 9.48 -0.10
N LEU A 44 2.93 8.17 -0.29
CA LEU A 44 1.84 7.43 0.37
C LEU A 44 1.96 7.49 1.91
N GLN A 45 3.18 7.47 2.45
CA GLN A 45 3.41 7.60 3.88
C GLN A 45 2.90 8.94 4.42
N LEU A 46 3.17 10.04 3.72
CA LEU A 46 2.69 11.37 4.10
C LEU A 46 1.16 11.43 4.10
N ASP A 47 0.53 10.89 3.04
CA ASP A 47 -0.93 10.86 2.93
C ASP A 47 -1.57 10.00 4.04
N LEU A 48 -0.94 8.88 4.40
CA LEU A 48 -1.39 8.01 5.50
C LEU A 48 -1.27 8.66 6.88
N MET A 49 -0.30 9.56 7.09
CA MET A 49 -0.15 10.30 8.35
C MET A 49 -1.25 11.35 8.54
N MET A 50 -1.80 11.88 7.44
CA MET A 50 -2.89 12.86 7.46
C MET A 50 -4.29 12.22 7.46
N SER A 51 -4.37 10.90 7.34
CA SER A 51 -5.62 10.16 7.20
C SER A 51 -6.38 9.98 8.52
N ASP A 52 -7.71 9.85 8.43
CA ASP A 52 -8.59 9.63 9.58
C ASP A 52 -8.28 8.29 10.29
N PRO A 53 -7.94 8.29 11.60
CA PRO A 53 -7.70 7.08 12.38
C PRO A 53 -8.90 6.11 12.40
N LEU A 54 -10.13 6.60 12.24
CA LEU A 54 -11.33 5.76 12.23
C LEU A 54 -11.39 4.86 10.99
N ALA A 55 -10.66 5.18 9.92
CA ALA A 55 -10.57 4.35 8.70
C ALA A 55 -9.53 3.23 8.79
N ASN A 56 -9.00 2.93 9.99
CA ASN A 56 -7.92 1.96 10.19
C ASN A 56 -8.23 0.54 9.68
N GLY A 57 -9.50 0.12 9.64
CA GLY A 57 -9.87 -1.18 9.07
C GLY A 57 -9.34 -1.38 7.66
N LEU A 58 -9.42 -0.36 6.80
CA LEU A 58 -8.85 -0.40 5.46
C LEU A 58 -7.39 0.09 5.41
N LEU A 59 -7.01 1.04 6.26
CA LEU A 59 -5.71 1.69 6.15
C LEU A 59 -4.56 0.90 6.79
N ILE A 60 -4.83 -0.05 7.70
CA ILE A 60 -3.79 -0.95 8.23
C ILE A 60 -3.10 -1.77 7.12
N PRO A 61 -3.82 -2.52 6.25
CA PRO A 61 -3.16 -3.26 5.18
C PRO A 61 -2.46 -2.34 4.17
N VAL A 62 -2.98 -1.12 3.94
CA VAL A 62 -2.31 -0.11 3.10
C VAL A 62 -0.97 0.33 3.70
N ARG A 63 -0.89 0.51 5.03
CA ARG A 63 0.37 0.81 5.73
C ARG A 63 1.37 -0.34 5.63
N LEU A 64 0.91 -1.59 5.76
CA LEU A 64 1.77 -2.76 5.59
C LEU A 64 2.33 -2.82 4.17
N LEU A 65 1.48 -2.59 3.16
CA LEU A 65 1.91 -2.50 1.77
C LEU A 65 2.96 -1.40 1.58
N ASN A 66 2.72 -0.22 2.16
CA ASN A 66 3.66 0.90 2.08
C ASN A 66 5.04 0.55 2.66
N VAL A 67 5.07 -0.12 3.82
CA VAL A 67 6.31 -0.58 4.46
C VAL A 67 7.04 -1.59 3.57
N ALA A 68 6.32 -2.51 2.93
CA ALA A 68 6.92 -3.47 2.00
C ALA A 68 7.51 -2.75 0.78
N MET A 69 6.80 -1.79 0.19
CA MET A 69 7.29 -0.97 -0.93
C MET A 69 8.58 -0.23 -0.56
N ALA A 70 8.59 0.48 0.58
CA ALA A 70 9.76 1.20 1.07
C ALA A 70 10.95 0.27 1.38
N SER A 71 10.67 -0.90 1.98
CA SER A 71 11.69 -1.91 2.28
C SER A 71 12.29 -2.51 1.01
N THR A 72 11.49 -2.68 -0.04
CA THR A 72 11.92 -3.18 -1.34
C THR A 72 12.83 -2.18 -2.03
N ALA A 73 12.42 -0.90 -2.07
CA ALA A 73 13.23 0.19 -2.61
C ALA A 73 14.57 0.31 -1.88
N ARG A 74 14.56 0.21 -0.55
CA ARG A 74 15.78 0.23 0.27
C ARG A 74 16.68 -0.97 -0.01
N ALA A 75 16.12 -2.18 -0.07
CA ALA A 75 16.89 -3.39 -0.37
C ALA A 75 17.56 -3.31 -1.75
N ALA A 76 16.91 -2.68 -2.73
CA ALA A 76 17.49 -2.43 -4.04
C ALA A 76 18.59 -1.35 -4.01
N ALA A 77 18.45 -0.31 -3.19
CA ALA A 77 19.44 0.75 -3.04
C ALA A 77 20.68 0.33 -2.24
N GLU A 78 20.54 -0.57 -1.27
CA GLU A 78 21.62 -1.08 -0.42
C GLU A 78 22.50 -2.14 -1.11
N ALA A 79 22.10 -2.62 -2.30
CA ALA A 79 22.87 -3.61 -3.04
C ALA A 79 24.26 -3.04 -3.40
N PRO A 80 25.36 -3.66 -2.95
CA PRO A 80 26.71 -3.19 -3.29
C PRO A 80 26.89 -3.16 -4.81
N PRO A 81 27.63 -2.18 -5.36
CA PRO A 81 27.95 -2.19 -6.78
C PRO A 81 28.66 -3.49 -7.16
N GLY A 82 28.05 -4.27 -8.06
CA GLY A 82 28.54 -5.58 -8.50
C GLY A 82 27.97 -6.80 -7.74
N VAL A 83 27.17 -6.61 -6.69
CA VAL A 83 26.49 -7.69 -5.95
C VAL A 83 24.98 -7.42 -5.95
N PHE A 84 24.30 -7.94 -6.96
CA PHE A 84 22.84 -7.96 -7.00
C PHE A 84 22.34 -9.23 -6.28
N GLU A 85 21.51 -9.10 -5.25
CA GLU A 85 20.85 -10.23 -4.59
C GLU A 85 19.40 -10.37 -5.10
N PRO A 86 19.16 -10.99 -6.27
CA PRO A 86 17.83 -11.12 -6.85
C PRO A 86 16.85 -11.79 -5.89
N ALA A 87 17.31 -12.81 -5.16
CA ALA A 87 16.49 -13.55 -4.20
C ALA A 87 15.97 -12.69 -3.03
N ARG A 88 16.64 -11.60 -2.66
CA ARG A 88 16.15 -10.66 -1.63
C ARG A 88 15.01 -9.81 -2.19
N ILE A 89 15.15 -9.31 -3.42
CA ILE A 89 14.12 -8.51 -4.09
C ILE A 89 12.90 -9.38 -4.45
N ASP A 90 13.12 -10.59 -4.95
CA ASP A 90 12.04 -11.54 -5.27
C ASP A 90 11.16 -11.83 -4.06
N ARG A 91 11.77 -12.07 -2.89
CA ARG A 91 11.01 -12.27 -1.63
C ARG A 91 10.14 -11.08 -1.31
N TRP A 92 10.66 -9.86 -1.47
CA TRP A 92 9.89 -8.65 -1.25
C TRP A 92 8.77 -8.46 -2.28
N MET A 93 9.00 -8.82 -3.55
CA MET A 93 7.96 -8.80 -4.58
C MET A 93 6.78 -9.72 -4.22
N HIS A 94 7.06 -10.93 -3.69
CA HIS A 94 6.01 -11.83 -3.21
C HIS A 94 5.22 -11.25 -2.03
N VAL A 95 5.90 -10.55 -1.11
CA VAL A 95 5.25 -9.84 0.01
C VAL A 95 4.35 -8.72 -0.52
N ILE A 96 4.85 -7.89 -1.45
CA ILE A 96 4.07 -6.83 -2.09
C ILE A 96 2.83 -7.43 -2.78
N ALA A 97 2.98 -8.51 -3.56
CA ALA A 97 1.87 -9.16 -4.24
C ALA A 97 0.79 -9.66 -3.26
N SER A 98 1.22 -10.30 -2.16
CA SER A 98 0.30 -10.79 -1.11
C SER A 98 -0.44 -9.64 -0.42
N LEU A 99 0.25 -8.52 -0.17
CA LEU A 99 -0.34 -7.34 0.45
C LEU A 99 -1.26 -6.58 -0.50
N VAL A 100 -0.99 -6.57 -1.80
CA VAL A 100 -1.92 -6.05 -2.82
C VAL A 100 -3.24 -6.81 -2.76
N GLU A 101 -3.20 -8.14 -2.71
CA GLU A 101 -4.42 -8.95 -2.58
C GLU A 101 -5.16 -8.65 -1.28
N LEU A 102 -4.45 -8.58 -0.15
CA LEU A 102 -5.04 -8.23 1.15
C LEU A 102 -5.72 -6.86 1.13
N VAL A 103 -5.07 -5.83 0.57
CA VAL A 103 -5.66 -4.49 0.44
C VAL A 103 -6.94 -4.52 -0.40
N GLN A 104 -6.95 -5.29 -1.49
CA GLN A 104 -8.15 -5.43 -2.32
C GLN A 104 -9.29 -6.14 -1.58
N GLN A 105 -9.00 -7.21 -0.85
CA GLN A 105 -9.98 -7.94 -0.03
C GLN A 105 -10.57 -7.05 1.07
N GLU A 106 -9.72 -6.36 1.84
CA GLU A 106 -10.15 -5.46 2.91
C GLU A 106 -10.91 -4.25 2.35
N ARG A 107 -10.57 -3.77 1.15
CA ARG A 107 -11.34 -2.72 0.47
C ARG A 107 -12.75 -3.19 0.12
N THR A 108 -12.90 -4.40 -0.41
CA THR A 108 -14.23 -4.98 -0.68
C THR A 108 -15.02 -5.16 0.61
N ARG A 109 -14.38 -5.63 1.68
CA ARG A 109 -15.01 -5.76 3.00
C ARG A 109 -15.45 -4.41 3.57
N PHE A 110 -14.56 -3.43 3.57
CA PHE A 110 -14.80 -2.07 4.05
C PHE A 110 -15.97 -1.41 3.31
N ALA A 111 -16.07 -1.61 1.98
CA ALA A 111 -17.19 -1.13 1.18
C ALA A 111 -18.53 -1.80 1.55
N ARG A 112 -18.55 -3.07 1.98
CA ARG A 112 -19.78 -3.72 2.46
C ARG A 112 -20.20 -3.19 3.83
N GLU A 113 -19.25 -3.08 4.74
CA GLU A 113 -19.49 -2.62 6.12
C GLU A 113 -19.91 -1.16 6.18
N HIS A 114 -19.39 -0.33 5.27
CA HIS A 114 -19.58 1.12 5.31
C HIS A 114 -20.31 1.68 4.08
N GLY A 115 -20.63 0.89 3.07
CA GLY A 115 -21.33 1.33 1.85
C GLY A 115 -22.83 1.02 1.85
N ALA A 116 -23.32 0.13 2.73
CA ALA A 116 -24.71 -0.30 2.79
C ALA A 116 -25.66 0.67 3.53
N THR A 117 -25.19 1.84 3.95
CA THR A 117 -25.99 2.85 4.66
C THR A 117 -26.05 4.16 3.87
N ALA A 118 -26.52 4.09 2.63
CA ALA A 118 -26.90 5.25 1.82
C ALA A 118 -28.41 5.22 1.58
#